data_AF-A0A934HER5-F1
#
_entry.id   AF-A0A934HER5-F1
#
_cell.length_a   1.000
_cell.length_b   1.000
_cell.length_c   1.000
_cell.angle_alpha   90.00
_cell.angle_beta   90.00
_cell.angle_gamma   90.00
#
_symmetry.space_group_name_H-M   'P 1'
#
loop_
_entity.id
_entity.type
_entity.pdbx_description
1 polymer ?
#
loop_
_entity_poly.entity_id
_entity_poly.type
_entity_poly.pdbx_seq_one_letter_code
_entity_poly.pdbx_strand_id
1 'polypeptide(L)'
;IELFTLTSSRGDITADLRPLRVEQFDFSVERGDLTVELPRLDVSQGKLKTDQGNVSVSIAEDMALILKTYGSPRYQYDSLRYDLLEGGTLKRENVQAFQISLDVWLPGGATLTVLDVP
;
A
#
# COMPACT_ATOMS: atom_id res chain seq x y z
N ILE A 1 13.61 -11.14 10.85
CA ILE A 1 12.94 -10.02 10.15
C ILE A 1 13.67 -9.80 8.86
N GLU A 2 13.13 -10.36 7.79
CA GLU A 2 13.60 -10.09 6.44
C GLU A 2 12.91 -8.82 5.95
N LEU A 3 13.71 -7.77 5.72
CA LEU A 3 13.26 -6.49 5.20
C LEU A 3 13.68 -6.37 3.75
N PHE A 4 12.72 -6.20 2.85
CA PHE A 4 12.99 -5.93 1.45
C PHE A 4 12.88 -4.43 1.17
N THR A 5 13.98 -3.82 0.71
CA THR A 5 14.06 -2.36 0.51
C THR A 5 14.34 -2.02 -0.94
N LEU A 6 13.58 -1.06 -1.48
CA LEU A 6 13.81 -0.48 -2.79
C LEU A 6 13.77 1.05 -2.68
N THR A 7 14.81 1.72 -3.14
CA THR A 7 14.89 3.18 -3.12
C THR A 7 15.33 3.71 -4.48
N SER A 8 14.62 4.71 -4.99
CA SER A 8 15.01 5.44 -6.20
C SER A 8 14.82 6.94 -6.05
N SER A 9 15.67 7.74 -6.71
CA SER A 9 15.49 9.20 -6.80
C SER A 9 14.61 9.63 -7.98
N ARG A 10 14.47 8.78 -9.00
CA ARG A 10 13.66 9.05 -10.21
C ARG A 10 13.18 7.76 -10.86
N GLY A 11 12.04 7.85 -11.56
CA GLY A 11 11.45 6.75 -12.30
C GLY A 11 10.58 5.88 -11.41
N ASP A 12 9.79 5.01 -12.02
CA ASP A 12 8.75 4.28 -11.31
C ASP A 12 9.29 2.99 -10.68
N ILE A 13 8.68 2.56 -9.57
CA ILE A 13 8.93 1.26 -8.96
C ILE A 13 7.68 0.40 -9.14
N THR A 14 7.86 -0.77 -9.73
CA THR A 14 6.85 -1.82 -9.79
C THR A 14 7.37 -3.06 -9.08
N ALA A 15 6.61 -3.58 -8.11
CA ALA A 15 6.97 -4.76 -7.34
C ALA A 15 5.81 -5.75 -7.26
N ASP A 16 6.02 -6.98 -7.74
CA ASP A 16 5.10 -8.11 -7.52
C ASP A 16 5.61 -8.94 -6.33
N LEU A 17 4.94 -8.80 -5.18
CA LEU A 17 5.26 -9.55 -3.96
C LEU A 17 4.33 -10.76 -3.77
N ARG A 18 3.35 -10.99 -4.64
CA ARG A 18 2.42 -12.13 -4.53
C ARG A 18 3.11 -13.49 -4.40
N PRO A 19 4.20 -13.80 -5.14
CA PRO A 19 4.87 -15.10 -5.04
C PRO A 19 5.83 -15.20 -3.84
N LEU A 20 6.03 -14.11 -3.09
CA LEU A 20 7.06 -14.01 -2.07
C LEU A 20 6.47 -14.15 -0.66
N ARG A 21 7.27 -14.72 0.25
CA ARG A 21 7.06 -14.60 1.69
C ARG A 21 7.86 -13.41 2.18
N VAL A 22 7.16 -12.31 2.50
CA VAL A 22 7.80 -11.05 2.93
C VAL A 22 7.12 -10.56 4.19
N GLU A 23 7.83 -10.57 5.31
CA GLU A 23 7.31 -10.04 6.57
C GLU A 23 7.33 -8.51 6.58
N GLN A 24 8.38 -7.89 6.00
CA GLN A 24 8.54 -6.45 5.96
C GLN A 24 9.07 -5.94 4.62
N PHE A 25 8.52 -4.83 4.13
CA PHE A 25 9.06 -4.12 2.97
C PHE A 25 9.01 -2.60 3.12
N ASP A 26 9.96 -1.92 2.48
CA ASP A 26 10.07 -0.46 2.49
C ASP A 26 10.46 0.05 1.11
N PHE A 27 9.51 0.65 0.39
CA PHE A 27 9.72 1.18 -0.95
C PHE A 27 9.57 2.70 -0.95
N SER A 28 10.59 3.38 -1.47
CA SER A 28 10.61 4.84 -1.55
C SER A 28 11.09 5.31 -2.92
N VAL A 29 10.35 6.24 -3.50
CA VAL A 29 10.75 6.95 -4.72
C VAL A 29 10.58 8.46 -4.53
N GLU A 30 11.60 9.25 -4.87
CA GLU A 30 11.45 10.72 -4.75
C GLU A 30 10.54 11.28 -5.85
N ARG A 31 10.73 10.83 -7.10
CA ARG A 31 9.94 11.26 -8.27
C ARG A 31 9.60 10.09 -9.17
N GLY A 32 8.36 9.64 -9.09
CA GLY A 32 7.87 8.48 -9.80
C GLY A 32 6.74 7.82 -9.05
N ASP A 33 6.05 6.93 -9.75
CA ASP A 33 4.93 6.19 -9.23
C ASP A 33 5.41 4.91 -8.52
N LEU A 34 4.66 4.49 -7.50
CA LEU A 34 4.81 3.18 -6.87
C LEU A 34 3.63 2.30 -7.24
N THR A 35 3.91 1.13 -7.80
CA THR A 35 2.90 0.07 -8.03
C THR A 35 3.33 -1.19 -7.30
N VAL A 36 2.50 -1.69 -6.38
CA VAL A 36 2.84 -2.84 -5.54
C VAL A 36 1.71 -3.85 -5.53
N GLU A 37 2.01 -5.09 -5.90
CA GLU A 37 1.10 -6.22 -5.73
C GLU A 37 1.47 -6.93 -4.42
N LEU A 38 0.55 -6.90 -3.45
CA LEU A 38 0.82 -7.33 -2.08
C LEU A 38 0.86 -8.86 -1.94
N PRO A 39 1.65 -9.39 -0.99
CA PRO A 39 1.77 -10.83 -0.77
C PRO A 39 0.43 -11.44 -0.31
N ARG A 40 0.17 -12.70 -0.72
CA ARG A 40 -1.00 -13.48 -0.26
C ARG A 40 -0.71 -14.43 0.90
N LEU A 41 0.56 -14.78 1.09
CA LEU A 41 0.94 -15.98 1.85
C LEU A 41 1.19 -15.72 3.34
N ASP A 42 1.37 -14.46 3.75
CA ASP A 42 1.83 -14.10 5.09
C ASP A 42 1.18 -12.82 5.63
N VAL A 43 1.41 -12.59 6.93
CA VAL A 43 1.17 -11.29 7.56
C VAL A 43 2.36 -10.39 7.27
N SER A 44 2.10 -9.20 6.71
CA SER A 44 3.16 -8.30 6.24
C SER A 44 2.96 -6.88 6.72
N GLN A 45 4.07 -6.20 6.98
CA GLN A 45 4.12 -4.77 7.25
C GLN A 45 4.87 -4.07 6.13
N GLY A 46 4.27 -3.01 5.58
CA GLY A 46 4.83 -2.30 4.43
C GLY A 46 4.94 -0.81 4.67
N LYS A 47 5.97 -0.21 4.10
CA LYS A 47 6.10 1.24 3.97
C LYS A 47 6.22 1.61 2.50
N LEU A 48 5.40 2.57 2.08
CA LEU A 48 5.42 3.10 0.72
C LEU A 48 5.56 4.61 0.80
N LYS A 49 6.53 5.17 0.07
CA LYS A 49 6.75 6.61 0.04
C LYS A 49 6.97 7.09 -1.38
N THR A 50 6.20 8.10 -1.79
CA THR A 50 6.52 8.91 -2.96
C THR A 50 6.32 10.38 -2.68
N ASP A 51 7.34 11.20 -2.99
CA ASP A 51 7.25 12.65 -2.79
C ASP A 51 6.55 13.34 -3.97
N GLN A 52 6.72 12.82 -5.19
CA GLN A 52 6.10 13.30 -6.42
C GLN A 52 5.70 12.13 -7.34
N GLY A 53 4.56 11.52 -7.05
CA GLY A 53 3.98 10.45 -7.85
C GLY A 53 2.79 9.82 -7.13
N ASN A 54 2.12 8.91 -7.82
CA ASN A 54 0.97 8.17 -7.28
C ASN A 54 1.42 6.86 -6.63
N VAL A 55 0.56 6.30 -5.78
CA VAL A 55 0.72 4.95 -5.23
C VAL A 55 -0.48 4.11 -5.66
N SER A 56 -0.21 2.95 -6.26
CA SER A 56 -1.20 1.92 -6.53
C SER A 56 -0.82 0.65 -5.76
N VAL A 57 -1.75 0.13 -4.98
CA VAL A 57 -1.59 -1.16 -4.29
C VAL A 57 -2.68 -2.11 -4.75
N SER A 58 -2.27 -3.31 -5.15
CA SER A 58 -3.18 -4.41 -5.47
C SER A 58 -3.15 -5.43 -4.36
N ILE A 59 -4.32 -5.79 -3.84
CA ILE A 59 -4.49 -6.76 -2.76
C ILE A 59 -5.45 -7.85 -3.17
N ALA A 60 -5.18 -9.09 -2.75
CA ALA A 60 -6.10 -10.18 -2.98
C ALA A 60 -7.44 -9.95 -2.26
N GLU A 61 -8.54 -10.31 -2.93
CA GLU A 61 -9.89 -10.10 -2.42
C GLU A 61 -10.19 -10.84 -1.11
N ASP A 62 -9.41 -11.82 -0.70
CA ASP A 62 -9.54 -12.55 0.55
C ASP A 62 -8.66 -11.99 1.69
N MET A 63 -7.78 -11.04 1.39
CA MET A 63 -6.80 -10.52 2.35
C MET A 63 -7.29 -9.25 3.07
N ALA A 64 -7.04 -9.20 4.37
CA ALA A 64 -7.40 -8.04 5.20
C ALA A 64 -6.31 -6.95 5.18
N LEU A 65 -6.69 -5.72 4.80
CA LEU A 65 -5.81 -4.54 4.77
C LEU A 65 -6.20 -3.49 5.80
N ILE A 66 -5.18 -2.96 6.47
CA ILE A 66 -5.20 -1.65 7.10
C ILE A 66 -4.08 -0.79 6.50
N LEU A 67 -4.42 0.42 6.07
CA LEU A 67 -3.49 1.34 5.44
C LEU A 67 -3.64 2.70 6.08
N LYS A 68 -2.56 3.25 6.61
CA LYS A 68 -2.51 4.60 7.14
C LYS A 68 -1.75 5.50 6.18
N THR A 69 -2.34 6.64 5.83
CA THR A 69 -1.69 7.63 4.99
C THR A 69 -1.13 8.79 5.79
N TYR A 70 -0.08 9.39 5.26
CA TYR A 70 0.52 10.62 5.74
C TYR A 70 0.61 11.62 4.59
N GLY A 71 -0.06 12.76 4.76
CA GLY A 71 -0.31 13.74 3.70
C GLY A 71 -1.82 13.88 3.44
N SER A 72 -2.16 14.42 2.27
CA SER A 72 -3.55 14.64 1.85
C SER A 72 -3.80 14.08 0.45
N PRO A 73 -3.67 12.75 0.26
CA PRO A 73 -3.85 12.16 -1.06
C PRO A 73 -5.32 12.18 -1.49
N ARG A 74 -5.55 11.99 -2.79
CA ARG A 74 -6.87 11.61 -3.31
C ARG A 74 -6.98 10.10 -3.25
N TYR A 75 -8.05 9.60 -2.67
CA TYR A 75 -8.26 8.17 -2.51
C TYR A 75 -9.10 7.62 -3.66
N GLN A 76 -8.71 6.47 -4.20
CA GLN A 76 -9.48 5.67 -5.14
C GLN A 76 -9.50 4.24 -4.61
N TYR A 77 -10.67 3.79 -4.15
CA TYR A 77 -10.87 2.46 -3.57
C TYR A 77 -12.35 2.08 -3.69
N ASP A 78 -12.67 0.81 -3.46
CA ASP A 78 -14.07 0.36 -3.36
C ASP A 78 -14.66 0.72 -1.99
N SER A 79 -15.54 1.72 -1.97
CA SER A 79 -16.19 2.19 -0.74
C SER A 79 -17.18 1.20 -0.14
N LEU A 80 -17.53 0.10 -0.83
CA LEU A 80 -18.32 -0.98 -0.26
C LEU A 80 -17.46 -1.99 0.52
N ARG A 81 -16.13 -1.93 0.38
CA ARG A 81 -15.18 -2.83 1.04
C ARG A 81 -14.32 -2.15 2.08
N TYR A 82 -14.11 -0.84 1.95
CA TYR A 82 -13.22 -0.08 2.82
C TYR A 82 -13.89 1.15 3.43
N ASP A 83 -13.61 1.34 4.70
CA ASP A 83 -13.88 2.56 5.44
C ASP A 83 -12.66 3.48 5.39
N LEU A 84 -12.87 4.74 5.00
CA LEU A 84 -11.88 5.81 5.21
C LEU A 84 -12.18 6.52 6.53
N LEU A 85 -11.34 6.27 7.52
CA LEU A 85 -11.45 6.83 8.86
C LEU A 85 -10.81 8.22 8.94
N GLU A 86 -11.22 8.97 9.96
CA GLU A 86 -10.59 10.23 10.33
C GLU A 86 -9.06 10.05 10.52
N GLY A 87 -8.27 10.95 9.95
CA GLY A 87 -6.81 10.86 9.97
C GLY A 87 -6.19 10.01 8.85
N GLY A 88 -6.96 9.65 7.81
CA GLY A 88 -6.41 9.07 6.58
C GLY A 88 -6.09 7.57 6.68
N THR A 89 -6.77 6.87 7.58
CA THR A 89 -6.65 5.40 7.69
C THR A 89 -7.74 4.74 6.86
N LEU A 90 -7.35 3.99 5.84
CA LEU A 90 -8.23 3.14 5.06
C LEU A 90 -8.21 1.73 5.66
N LYS A 91 -9.37 1.20 6.02
CA LYS A 91 -9.50 -0.10 6.69
C LYS A 91 -10.54 -0.94 5.97
N ARG A 92 -10.22 -2.21 5.73
CA ARG A 92 -11.19 -3.14 5.18
C ARG A 92 -12.28 -3.49 6.21
N GLU A 93 -13.53 -3.49 5.77
CA GLU A 93 -14.68 -3.87 6.59
C GLU A 93 -14.73 -5.38 6.86
N ASN A 94 -15.33 -5.77 7.99
CA ASN A 94 -15.74 -7.16 8.30
C ASN A 94 -14.62 -8.22 8.28
N VAL A 95 -13.38 -7.85 8.57
CA VAL A 95 -12.25 -8.78 8.68
C VAL A 95 -11.97 -9.18 10.14
N GLN A 96 -11.73 -10.47 10.38
CA GLN A 96 -11.48 -11.02 11.73
C GLN A 96 -10.07 -10.69 12.25
N ALA A 97 -9.08 -10.56 11.36
CA ALA A 97 -7.72 -10.16 11.69
C ALA A 97 -7.09 -9.46 10.47
N PHE A 98 -6.28 -8.43 10.70
CA PHE A 98 -5.51 -7.77 9.64
C PHE A 98 -4.32 -8.63 9.25
N GLN A 99 -4.15 -8.84 7.95
CA GLN A 99 -3.01 -9.58 7.41
C GLN A 99 -1.96 -8.62 6.85
N ILE A 100 -2.38 -7.47 6.32
CA ILE A 100 -1.46 -6.48 5.77
C ILE A 100 -1.66 -5.13 6.45
N SER A 101 -0.57 -4.56 6.94
CA SER A 101 -0.52 -3.21 7.50
C SER A 101 0.42 -2.35 6.68
N LEU A 102 -0.08 -1.25 6.13
CA LEU A 102 0.72 -0.32 5.32
C LEU A 102 0.75 1.08 5.95
N ASP A 103 1.94 1.67 5.99
CA ASP A 103 2.10 3.11 6.15
C ASP A 103 2.47 3.72 4.78
N VAL A 104 1.73 4.73 4.34
CA VAL A 104 1.90 5.35 3.01
C VAL A 104 2.12 6.85 3.13
N TRP A 105 3.28 7.33 2.70
CA TRP A 105 3.63 8.75 2.67
C TRP A 105 3.43 9.32 1.27
N LEU A 106 2.49 10.26 1.17
CA LEU A 106 2.10 10.97 -0.05
C LEU A 106 2.02 12.49 0.21
N PRO A 107 3.14 13.15 0.57
CA PRO A 107 3.13 14.57 0.95
C PRO A 107 2.74 15.51 -0.21
N GLY A 108 2.93 15.08 -1.46
CA GLY A 108 2.58 15.86 -2.66
C GLY A 108 1.08 15.92 -3.01
N GLY A 109 0.19 15.27 -2.25
CA GLY A 109 -1.25 15.26 -2.52
C GLY A 109 -1.66 14.45 -3.74
N ALA A 110 -0.84 13.47 -4.12
CA ALA A 110 -1.07 12.58 -5.25
C ALA A 110 -2.17 11.54 -4.98
N THR A 111 -2.43 10.66 -5.94
CA THR A 111 -3.47 9.64 -5.82
C THR A 111 -2.95 8.41 -5.10
N LEU A 112 -3.73 7.90 -4.14
CA LEU A 112 -3.62 6.55 -3.62
C LEU A 112 -4.75 5.71 -4.20
N THR A 113 -4.39 4.67 -4.94
CA THR A 113 -5.34 3.70 -5.50
C THR A 113 -5.18 2.36 -4.80
N VAL A 114 -6.28 1.80 -4.30
CA VAL A 114 -6.35 0.44 -3.75
C VAL A 114 -7.23 -0.39 -4.66
N LEU A 115 -6.66 -1.47 -5.22
CA LEU A 115 -7.33 -2.38 -6.13
C LEU A 115 -7.44 -3.75 -5.46
N ASP A 116 -8.66 -4.28 -5.38
CA ASP A 116 -8.85 -5.68 -5.04
C ASP A 116 -8.71 -6.54 -6.30
N VAL A 117 -7.93 -7.62 -6.21
CA VAL A 117 -7.70 -8.56 -7.30
C VAL A 117 -8.17 -9.97 -6.90
N PRO A 118 -8.83 -10.72 -7.80
CA PRO A 118 -9.24 -12.10 -7.54
C PRO A 118 -8.07 -13.03 -7.22
#